data_AF-A0A511MN01-F1
#
_entry.id   AF-A0A511MN01-F1
#
_cell.length_a   1.000
_cell.length_b   1.000
_cell.length_c   1.000
_cell.angle_alpha   90.00
_cell.angle_beta   90.00
_cell.angle_gamma   90.00
#
_symmetry.space_group_name_H-M   'P 1'
#
loop_
_entity.id
_entity.type
_entity.pdbx_description
1 polymer ?
#
loop_
_entity_poly.entity_id
_entity_poly.type
_entity_poly.pdbx_seq_one_letter_code
_entity_poly.pdbx_strand_id
1 'polypeptide(L)'
;MTLHITSTKSGEAVWWIEHNRIWMESLAVLRNPGPAYRIEIDGSIADIGRGARGVVYFWQGEDRPQLPWVEERFPDHKDLWVAVEAAFFDVTQPLEESRLNSLRPVVDALDYTTGQWTVEEIRDAACTLKRSA
;
A
#
# COMPACT_ATOMS: atom_id res chain seq x y z
N MET A 1 13.93 5.20 6.26
CA MET A 1 12.50 5.15 5.92
C MET A 1 12.00 3.78 6.32
N THR A 2 10.83 3.70 6.96
CA THR A 2 10.21 2.41 7.31
C THR A 2 9.15 2.08 6.28
N LEU A 3 9.14 0.84 5.81
CA LEU A 3 8.15 0.35 4.87
C LEU A 3 6.96 -0.20 5.64
N HIS A 4 5.77 0.18 5.21
CA HIS A 4 4.47 -0.18 5.76
C HIS A 4 3.61 -0.85 4.69
N ILE A 5 2.78 -1.78 5.12
CA ILE A 5 1.82 -2.47 4.26
C ILE A 5 0.48 -2.38 4.94
N THR A 6 -0.56 -2.01 4.21
CA THR A 6 -1.92 -2.04 4.73
C THR A 6 -2.80 -2.81 3.77
N SER A 7 -3.46 -3.85 4.28
CA SER A 7 -4.31 -4.72 3.47
C SER A 7 -5.77 -4.59 3.91
N THR A 8 -6.69 -4.60 2.95
CA THR A 8 -8.14 -4.70 3.18
C THR A 8 -8.71 -5.79 2.26
N LYS A 9 -10.03 -5.98 2.28
CA LYS A 9 -10.70 -6.86 1.32
C LYS A 9 -10.71 -6.29 -0.10
N SER A 10 -10.50 -4.98 -0.25
CA SER A 10 -10.55 -4.26 -1.53
C SER A 10 -9.17 -4.15 -2.20
N GLY A 11 -8.08 -4.17 -1.43
CA GLY A 11 -6.73 -4.05 -1.96
C GLY A 11 -5.65 -4.13 -0.90
N GLU A 12 -4.41 -3.90 -1.33
CA GLU A 12 -3.26 -3.75 -0.45
C GLU A 12 -2.42 -2.58 -0.92
N ALA A 13 -2.01 -1.73 0.02
CA ALA A 13 -1.17 -0.57 -0.24
C ALA A 13 0.19 -0.76 0.42
N VAL A 14 1.26 -0.46 -0.31
CA VAL A 14 2.63 -0.41 0.19
C VAL A 14 3.05 1.06 0.23
N TRP A 15 3.51 1.52 1.39
CA TRP A 15 3.75 2.94 1.64
C TRP A 15 4.88 3.16 2.65
N TRP A 16 5.38 4.39 2.69
CA TRP A 16 6.50 4.82 3.51
C TRP A 16 6.12 6.04 4.33
N ILE A 17 6.80 6.19 5.48
CA ILE A 17 6.77 7.43 6.26
C ILE A 17 8.05 8.21 6.03
N GLU A 18 7.91 9.45 5.57
CA GLU A 18 9.00 10.41 5.48
C GLU A 18 8.48 11.83 5.73
N HIS A 19 9.18 12.59 6.57
CA HIS A 19 8.80 13.96 6.96
C HIS A 19 7.34 14.09 7.44
N ASN A 20 6.85 13.09 8.18
CA ASN A 20 5.47 13.00 8.66
C ASN A 20 4.42 13.01 7.53
N ARG A 21 4.77 12.43 6.38
CA ARG A 21 3.88 12.23 5.24
C ARG A 21 3.90 10.77 4.78
N ILE A 22 2.80 10.38 4.15
CA ILE A 22 2.60 9.05 3.56
C ILE A 22 3.03 9.12 2.10
N TRP A 23 4.05 8.33 1.76
CA TRP A 23 4.56 8.19 0.39
C TRP A 23 4.20 6.82 -0.15
N MET A 24 3.56 6.78 -1.31
CA MET A 24 2.98 5.56 -1.86
C MET A 24 3.97 4.86 -2.80
N GLU A 25 4.16 3.57 -2.60
CA GLU A 25 5.01 2.76 -3.47
C GLU A 25 4.19 1.96 -4.48
N SER A 26 3.15 1.27 -4.00
CA SER A 26 2.30 0.45 -4.87
C SER A 26 0.90 0.22 -4.28
N LEU A 27 -0.01 -0.13 -5.17
CA LEU A 27 -1.37 -0.56 -4.88
C LEU A 27 -1.64 -1.89 -5.58
N ALA A 28 -1.98 -2.93 -4.82
CA ALA A 28 -2.46 -4.20 -5.35
C ALA A 28 -3.99 -4.24 -5.33
N VAL A 29 -4.60 -4.32 -6.51
CA VAL A 29 -6.05 -4.46 -6.68
C VAL A 29 -6.38 -5.96 -6.76
N LEU A 30 -6.75 -6.54 -5.62
CA LEU A 30 -6.91 -8.00 -5.46
C LEU A 30 -7.92 -8.66 -6.41
N ARG A 31 -8.88 -7.89 -6.95
CA ARG A 31 -9.90 -8.38 -7.88
C ARG A 31 -9.60 -8.11 -9.36
N ASN A 32 -8.48 -7.46 -9.69
CA ASN A 32 -8.12 -7.14 -11.07
C ASN A 32 -6.95 -8.02 -11.55
N PRO A 33 -7.18 -8.96 -12.50
CA PRO A 33 -6.12 -9.83 -13.03
C PRO A 33 -5.29 -9.19 -14.15
N GLY A 34 -5.42 -7.87 -14.36
CA GLY A 34 -4.70 -7.12 -15.38
C GLY A 34 -3.17 -7.24 -15.24
N PRO A 35 -2.42 -6.98 -16.33
CA PRO A 35 -0.97 -6.88 -16.24
C PRO A 35 -0.60 -5.75 -15.26
N ALA A 36 0.54 -5.94 -14.61
CA ALA A 36 1.08 -4.90 -13.76
C ALA A 36 1.51 -3.69 -14.61
N TYR A 37 1.36 -2.49 -14.08
CA TYR A 37 1.79 -1.27 -14.75
C TYR A 37 2.28 -0.25 -13.74
N ARG A 38 2.97 0.77 -14.23
CA ARG A 38 3.42 1.91 -13.45
C ARG A 38 2.69 3.17 -13.92
N ILE A 39 2.35 4.03 -12.98
CA ILE A 39 1.90 5.39 -13.26
C ILE A 39 3.02 6.35 -12.86
N GLU A 40 3.45 7.18 -13.80
CA GLU A 40 4.42 8.23 -13.56
C GLU A 40 3.76 9.48 -12.93
N ILE A 41 4.55 10.40 -12.37
CA ILE A 41 4.03 11.64 -11.76
C ILE A 41 3.21 12.50 -12.74
N ASP A 42 3.58 12.50 -14.02
CA ASP A 42 2.83 13.19 -15.07
C ASP A 42 1.52 12.49 -15.46
N GLY A 43 1.23 11.32 -14.86
CA GLY A 43 0.05 10.50 -15.09
C GLY A 43 0.18 9.53 -16.26
N SER A 44 1.32 9.49 -16.95
CA SER A 44 1.56 8.50 -18.01
C SER A 44 1.64 7.08 -17.45
N ILE A 45 1.24 6.11 -18.26
CA ILE A 45 1.21 4.69 -17.89
C ILE A 45 2.33 3.96 -18.63
N ALA A 46 3.21 3.30 -17.89
CA ALA A 46 4.27 2.45 -18.42
C ALA A 46 3.98 0.97 -18.09
N ASP A 47 4.08 0.10 -19.10
CA ASP A 47 4.14 -1.34 -18.85
C ASP A 47 5.50 -1.68 -18.24
N ILE A 48 5.50 -2.49 -17.19
CA ILE A 48 6.70 -2.89 -16.47
C ILE A 48 7.15 -4.32 -16.79
N GLY A 49 6.41 -5.06 -17.63
CA GLY A 49 6.77 -6.35 -18.23
C GLY A 49 6.98 -7.54 -17.27
N ARG A 50 7.33 -7.30 -16.00
CA ARG A 50 7.66 -8.30 -14.96
C ARG A 50 7.06 -7.96 -13.58
N GLY A 51 5.93 -7.27 -13.53
CA GLY A 51 5.24 -7.03 -12.26
C GLY A 51 4.21 -8.09 -11.90
N ALA A 52 3.87 -8.18 -10.61
CA ALA A 52 2.75 -8.99 -10.14
C ALA A 52 1.42 -8.47 -10.72
N ARG A 53 0.61 -9.38 -11.28
CA ARG A 53 -0.69 -9.03 -11.89
C ARG A 53 -1.59 -8.33 -10.89
N GLY A 54 -2.30 -7.30 -11.36
CA GLY A 54 -3.18 -6.48 -10.53
C GLY A 54 -2.46 -5.44 -9.67
N VAL A 55 -1.14 -5.28 -9.81
CA VAL A 55 -0.37 -4.28 -9.06
C VAL A 55 -0.09 -3.05 -9.92
N VAL A 56 -0.35 -1.89 -9.32
CA VAL A 56 0.03 -0.57 -9.82
C VAL A 56 1.23 -0.09 -9.03
N TYR A 57 2.28 0.31 -9.72
CA TYR A 57 3.47 0.93 -9.11
C TYR A 57 3.46 2.43 -9.32
N PHE A 58 3.98 3.17 -8.35
CA PHE A 58 4.00 4.64 -8.39
C PHE A 58 5.41 5.23 -8.41
N TRP A 59 6.45 4.39 -8.30
CA TRP A 59 7.83 4.82 -8.15
C TRP A 59 8.68 4.58 -9.42
N GLN A 60 9.61 5.49 -9.69
CA GLN A 60 10.79 5.23 -10.51
C GLN A 60 12.00 5.97 -9.90
N GLY A 61 12.86 5.26 -9.15
CA GLY A 61 13.94 5.92 -8.41
C GLY A 61 13.37 6.70 -7.22
N GLU A 62 13.94 7.84 -6.84
CA GLU A 62 13.59 8.48 -5.56
C GLU A 62 12.19 9.11 -5.50
N ASP A 63 11.52 9.32 -6.64
CA ASP A 63 10.24 10.02 -6.70
C ASP A 63 9.06 9.06 -6.45
N ARG A 64 8.37 9.26 -5.32
CA ARG A 64 7.10 8.61 -4.97
C ARG A 64 6.01 9.69 -4.88
N PRO A 65 4.74 9.43 -5.24
CA PRO A 65 3.67 10.36 -4.93
C PRO A 65 3.24 10.25 -3.46
N GLN A 66 2.65 11.33 -2.95
CA GLN A 66 2.00 11.32 -1.65
C GLN A 66 0.59 10.71 -1.76
N LEU A 67 0.08 10.19 -0.64
CA LEU A 67 -1.25 9.57 -0.59
C LEU A 67 -2.37 10.39 -1.28
N PRO A 68 -2.52 11.72 -1.08
CA PRO A 68 -3.61 12.48 -1.72
C PRO A 68 -3.61 12.39 -3.25
N TRP A 69 -2.44 12.37 -3.88
CA TRP A 69 -2.33 12.25 -5.34
C TRP A 69 -2.79 10.86 -5.84
N VAL A 70 -2.57 9.82 -5.03
CA VAL A 70 -3.00 8.45 -5.33
C VAL A 70 -4.51 8.31 -5.11
N GLU A 71 -5.04 8.89 -4.04
CA GLU A 71 -6.49 8.90 -3.76
C GLU A 71 -7.30 9.50 -4.91
N GLU A 72 -6.84 10.62 -5.46
CA GLU A 72 -7.47 11.28 -6.62
C GLU A 72 -7.57 10.36 -7.84
N ARG A 73 -6.62 9.44 -8.02
CA ARG A 73 -6.57 8.51 -9.16
C ARG A 73 -7.26 7.17 -8.90
N PHE A 74 -7.38 6.80 -7.63
CA PHE A 74 -7.96 5.54 -7.19
C PHE A 74 -9.07 5.78 -6.15
N PRO A 75 -10.12 6.54 -6.50
CA PRO A 75 -11.15 6.96 -5.54
C PRO A 75 -11.98 5.78 -5.01
N ASP A 76 -12.07 4.68 -5.77
CA ASP A 76 -12.85 3.49 -5.40
C ASP A 76 -12.22 2.68 -4.25
N HIS A 77 -10.99 3.00 -3.84
CA HIS A 77 -10.26 2.34 -2.76
C HIS A 77 -10.33 3.10 -1.42
N LYS A 78 -11.39 3.88 -1.20
CA LYS A 78 -11.55 4.74 -0.01
C LYS A 78 -11.36 3.99 1.32
N ASP A 79 -11.83 2.75 1.42
CA ASP A 79 -11.68 1.94 2.63
C ASP A 79 -10.21 1.61 2.93
N LEU A 80 -9.43 1.35 1.88
CA LEU A 80 -7.98 1.15 1.99
C LEU A 80 -7.26 2.44 2.39
N TRP A 81 -7.65 3.59 1.84
CA TRP A 81 -7.04 4.89 2.18
C TRP A 81 -7.28 5.29 3.64
N VAL A 82 -8.51 5.12 4.13
CA VAL A 82 -8.83 5.33 5.55
C VAL A 82 -7.99 4.41 6.45
N ALA A 83 -7.77 3.15 6.03
CA ALA A 83 -6.93 2.22 6.79
C ALA A 83 -5.44 2.62 6.78
N VAL A 84 -4.93 3.10 5.64
CA VAL A 84 -3.54 3.61 5.53
C VAL A 84 -3.34 4.82 6.42
N GLU A 85 -4.28 5.77 6.43
CA GLU A 85 -4.22 6.93 7.33
C GLU A 85 -4.28 6.53 8.80
N ALA A 86 -5.17 5.60 9.16
CA ALA A 86 -5.27 5.09 10.52
C ALA A 86 -3.96 4.42 10.97
N ALA A 87 -3.36 3.59 10.12
CA ALA A 87 -2.06 2.95 10.38
C ALA A 87 -0.94 4.00 10.53
N PHE A 88 -0.91 5.01 9.67
CA PHE A 88 0.02 6.14 9.77
C PHE A 88 -0.09 6.87 11.12
N PHE A 89 -1.31 7.16 11.58
CA PHE A 89 -1.52 7.82 12.86
C PHE A 89 -1.19 6.91 14.05
N ASP A 90 -1.38 5.60 13.93
CA ASP A 90 -0.96 4.67 14.98
C ASP A 90 0.57 4.64 15.14
N VAL A 91 1.31 4.79 14.04
CA VAL A 91 2.78 4.87 14.06
C VAL A 91 3.28 6.23 14.54
N THR A 92 2.67 7.33 14.07
CA THR A 92 3.17 8.69 14.36
C THR A 92 2.59 9.29 15.65
N GLN A 93 1.41 8.85 16.08
CA GLN A 93 0.67 9.33 17.24
C GLN A 93 0.02 8.14 17.97
N PRO A 94 0.84 7.27 18.60
CA PRO A 94 0.35 6.05 19.22
C PRO A 94 -0.63 6.36 20.35
N LEU A 95 -1.74 5.62 20.36
CA LEU A 95 -2.76 5.62 21.41
C LEU A 95 -2.70 4.29 22.18
N GLU A 96 -3.41 4.21 23.30
CA GLU A 96 -3.57 2.94 24.05
C GLU A 96 -4.28 1.87 23.21
N GLU A 97 -5.17 2.28 22.31
CA GLU A 97 -5.84 1.40 21.34
C GLU A 97 -5.57 1.86 19.90
N SER A 98 -5.24 0.90 19.03
CA SER A 98 -5.03 1.14 17.60
C SER A 98 -6.29 1.66 16.91
N ARG A 99 -6.15 2.71 16.10
CA ARG A 99 -7.24 3.25 15.28
C ARG A 99 -7.77 2.21 14.28
N LEU A 100 -6.92 1.29 13.81
CA LEU A 100 -7.35 0.18 12.94
C LEU A 100 -8.41 -0.71 13.60
N ASN A 101 -8.36 -0.89 14.93
CA ASN A 101 -9.36 -1.70 15.63
C ASN A 101 -10.77 -1.09 15.56
N SER A 102 -10.87 0.23 15.48
CA SER A 102 -12.15 0.94 15.35
C SER A 102 -12.79 0.82 13.96
N LEU A 103 -12.06 0.31 12.96
CA LEU A 103 -12.53 0.15 11.57
C LEU A 103 -13.13 -1.24 11.28
N ARG A 104 -13.26 -2.13 12.27
CA ARG A 104 -13.91 -3.44 12.09
C ARG A 104 -15.43 -3.28 11.86
N PRO A 105 -16.05 -4.00 10.90
CA PRO A 105 -15.62 -5.29 10.32
C PRO A 105 -14.94 -5.19 8.94
N VAL A 106 -14.58 -3.98 8.49
CA VAL A 106 -14.16 -3.73 7.10
C VAL A 106 -12.71 -4.16 6.83
N VAL A 107 -11.89 -4.20 7.88
CA VAL A 107 -10.43 -4.19 7.75
C VAL A 107 -9.81 -5.40 8.45
N ASP A 108 -9.39 -6.41 7.67
CA ASP A 108 -8.40 -7.41 8.08
C ASP A 108 -6.98 -6.84 7.84
N ALA A 109 -6.73 -5.58 8.22
CA ALA A 109 -5.43 -4.96 8.02
C ALA A 109 -4.40 -5.58 8.95
N LEU A 110 -3.39 -6.14 8.32
CA LEU A 110 -2.12 -6.45 8.94
C LEU A 110 -1.19 -5.32 8.53
N ASP A 111 -0.81 -4.47 9.50
CA ASP A 111 0.26 -3.51 9.29
C ASP A 111 1.61 -4.20 9.54
N TYR A 112 2.39 -4.36 8.47
CA TYR A 112 3.75 -4.86 8.56
C TYR A 112 4.72 -3.67 8.49
N THR A 113 5.32 -3.32 9.63
CA THR A 113 6.45 -2.41 9.66
C THR A 113 7.74 -3.21 9.45
N THR A 114 8.43 -3.02 8.33
CA THR A 114 9.70 -3.71 8.09
C THR A 114 10.81 -2.68 7.86
N GLY A 115 11.77 -2.67 8.80
CA GLY A 115 13.03 -1.93 8.63
C GLY A 115 14.15 -2.77 8.03
N GLN A 116 13.88 -4.03 7.67
CA GLN A 116 14.90 -5.03 7.34
C GLN A 116 14.65 -5.79 6.03
N TRP A 117 13.49 -5.63 5.39
CA TRP A 117 13.12 -6.42 4.22
C TRP A 117 13.13 -5.55 2.97
N THR A 118 13.65 -6.11 1.90
CA THR A 118 13.52 -5.58 0.55
C THR A 118 12.08 -5.72 0.08
N VAL A 119 11.68 -4.87 -0.86
CA VAL A 119 10.35 -4.90 -1.50
C VAL A 119 10.06 -6.29 -2.12
N GLU A 120 11.08 -6.99 -2.62
CA GLU A 120 10.95 -8.34 -3.17
C GLU A 120 10.67 -9.39 -2.08
N GLU A 121 11.35 -9.31 -0.94
CA GLU A 121 11.09 -10.20 0.21
C GLU A 121 9.69 -9.99 0.80
N ILE A 122 9.22 -8.74 0.80
CA ILE A 122 7.86 -8.39 1.21
C ILE A 122 6.82 -8.97 0.26
N ARG A 123 7.03 -8.84 -1.05
CA ARG A 123 6.15 -9.41 -2.07
C ARG A 123 6.11 -10.94 -1.97
N ASP A 124 7.24 -11.59 -1.74
CA ASP A 124 7.30 -13.05 -1.57
C ASP A 124 6.61 -13.51 -0.27
N ALA A 125 6.77 -12.78 0.83
CA ALA A 125 6.07 -13.07 2.08
C ALA A 125 4.54 -12.92 1.95
N ALA A 126 4.08 -11.83 1.32
CA ALA A 126 2.65 -11.59 1.06
C ALA A 126 2.04 -12.63 0.11
N CYS A 127 2.81 -13.10 -0.88
CA CYS A 127 2.41 -14.22 -1.75
C CYS A 127 2.36 -15.57 -1.02
N THR A 128 3.24 -15.80 -0.04
CA THR A 128 3.33 -17.07 0.71
C THR A 128 2.19 -17.23 1.70
N LEU A 129 1.78 -16.16 2.40
CA LEU A 129 0.66 -16.19 3.35
C LEU A 129 -0.69 -16.53 2.70
N LYS A 130 -0.88 -16.22 1.41
CA LYS A 130 -2.08 -16.60 0.64
C LYS A 130 -2.17 -18.08 0.28
N ARG A 131 -1.11 -18.88 0.47
CA ARG A 131 -1.13 -20.33 0.18
C ARG A 131 -1.46 -21.19 1.40
N SER A 132 -1.58 -20.60 2.58
CA SER A 132 -1.77 -21.31 3.84
C SER A 132 -3.13 -21.06 4.50
N ALA A 133 -4.04 -20.34 3.83
CA ALA A 133 -5.41 -20.07 4.28
C ALA A 133 -6.45 -20.72 3.37
#